data_AF-A0A3S5J3W3-F1
#
_entry.id   AF-A0A3S5J3W3-F1
#
_cell.length_a   1.000
_cell.length_b   1.000
_cell.length_c   1.000
_cell.angle_alpha   90.00
_cell.angle_beta   90.00
_cell.angle_gamma   90.00
#
_symmetry.space_group_name_H-M   'P 1'
#
loop_
_entity.id
_entity.type
_entity.pdbx_description
1 polymer ?
#
loop_
_entity_poly.entity_id
_entity_poly.type
_entity_poly.pdbx_seq_one_letter_code
_entity_poly.pdbx_strand_id
1 'polypeptide(L)'
;MRNTFILSVSAVSVGLILIGSMTNAADVELDQSSTTSLANGSALNAEPLGVVGPDVVVWDLQSYTNYSASGGYDAYSIGTVSCNVGDEPLLWISNNNEHPVIGQSMYRLAPGPNGHPRMEMIGQSWLKHGFCALSQSECGPCQATSCSTLGVNCSDPYTASRNGSQSTLGPKFEVNATTGVYPYPPSNPVYSGSTARRLRVPQNMVTDVPSGSTFFVEGQYVCPDDNPTQGGNGDNNMSYRGVDLNNGGNIVGFTTETQLALPALSAWKAADPAVKYRRIGVPGMGQMIVASRAYDNGDGTWDYEYAVYNQNIDASIGRLIIPTNGDPMATSFGFACPEYHSGEPYEPTPWSNSTDANGIVFATESFEQNANANAIRWGTTYNFRFTSPYPPTNGQIEMDFFKETSEANRFALADVPDVPENCVGDIDGNGSVDFEDLLTLLSAWDSDNPEADLDGSGTVEFNDLLTLLSAYGDC
;
A
#
# COMPACT_ATOMS: atom_id res chain seq x y z
N MET A 1 2.76 43.73 48.23
CA MET A 1 1.40 43.15 48.10
C MET A 1 0.73 43.77 46.89
N ARG A 2 0.37 42.90 45.94
CA ARG A 2 -0.63 43.00 44.86
C ARG A 2 -0.51 44.10 43.79
N ASN A 3 -0.10 43.59 42.62
CA ASN A 3 -0.32 44.13 41.27
C ASN A 3 -1.79 44.09 40.84
N THR A 4 -2.10 45.05 39.98
CA THR A 4 -3.32 45.31 39.21
C THR A 4 -3.57 44.26 38.12
N PHE A 5 -4.83 43.92 37.87
CA PHE A 5 -5.31 43.41 36.57
C PHE A 5 -6.71 43.97 36.29
N ILE A 6 -6.90 44.50 35.08
CA ILE A 6 -8.17 44.92 34.49
C ILE A 6 -8.41 43.98 33.29
N LEU A 7 -9.61 43.41 33.20
CA LEU A 7 -10.11 42.68 32.02
C LEU A 7 -11.51 43.19 31.68
N SER A 8 -11.71 43.53 30.41
CA SER A 8 -12.98 43.94 29.79
C SER A 8 -13.63 42.78 29.01
N VAL A 9 -14.94 42.90 28.81
CA VAL A 9 -15.94 41.86 28.46
C VAL A 9 -16.39 41.95 27.00
N SER A 10 -16.93 40.82 26.46
CA SER A 10 -18.03 40.64 25.45
C SER A 10 -17.57 39.81 24.23
N ALA A 11 -18.31 38.88 23.61
CA ALA A 11 -19.73 38.53 23.61
C ALA A 11 -19.94 37.04 23.18
N VAL A 12 -21.09 36.45 23.55
CA VAL A 12 -21.57 35.12 23.11
C VAL A 12 -22.80 35.33 22.24
N SER A 13 -22.86 34.71 21.05
CA SER A 13 -24.04 34.69 20.18
C SER A 13 -24.57 33.26 20.04
N VAL A 14 -25.89 33.13 20.19
CA VAL A 14 -26.68 31.89 20.10
C VAL A 14 -27.37 31.85 18.72
N GLY A 15 -27.34 30.70 18.05
CA GLY A 15 -28.01 30.46 16.76
C GLY A 15 -28.55 29.03 16.64
N LEU A 16 -29.87 28.94 16.51
CA LEU A 16 -30.80 27.81 16.47
C LEU A 16 -30.66 26.92 15.21
N ILE A 17 -30.78 25.59 15.31
CA ILE A 17 -31.08 24.71 14.15
C ILE A 17 -32.24 23.77 14.47
N LEU A 18 -33.21 23.78 13.55
CA LEU A 18 -34.50 23.09 13.53
C LEU A 18 -34.35 21.56 13.37
N ILE A 19 -35.19 20.80 14.08
CA ILE A 19 -35.47 19.38 13.84
C ILE A 19 -36.79 19.30 13.08
N GLY A 20 -36.77 18.66 11.90
CA GLY A 20 -37.95 18.41 11.07
C GLY A 20 -37.86 17.04 10.40
N SER A 21 -38.73 16.14 10.84
CA SER A 21 -38.90 14.72 10.47
C SER A 21 -39.73 14.53 9.20
N MET A 22 -39.48 13.46 8.43
CA MET A 22 -40.51 12.76 7.65
C MET A 22 -40.30 11.24 7.72
N THR A 23 -41.41 10.54 7.94
CA THR A 23 -41.59 9.09 8.15
C THR A 23 -41.82 8.33 6.85
N ASN A 24 -41.41 7.06 6.79
CA ASN A 24 -42.29 5.94 6.42
C ASN A 24 -41.69 4.60 6.88
N ALA A 25 -42.57 3.72 7.35
CA ALA A 25 -42.27 2.45 7.98
C ALA A 25 -42.87 1.28 7.17
N ALA A 26 -42.12 0.15 7.18
CA ALA A 26 -42.50 -1.25 6.93
C ALA A 26 -43.00 -1.63 5.51
N ASP A 27 -42.54 -2.70 4.86
CA ASP A 27 -42.46 -4.08 5.36
C ASP A 27 -41.22 -4.89 4.92
N VAL A 28 -41.04 -5.97 5.67
CA VAL A 28 -39.99 -6.98 5.74
C VAL A 28 -40.00 -7.97 4.56
N GLU A 29 -38.82 -8.34 4.06
CA GLU A 29 -38.57 -9.71 3.62
C GLU A 29 -37.19 -10.17 4.13
N LEU A 30 -37.20 -11.30 4.84
CA LEU A 30 -36.05 -11.93 5.50
C LEU A 30 -35.30 -12.78 4.47
N ASP A 31 -34.00 -12.53 4.26
CA ASP A 31 -33.03 -13.62 4.09
C ASP A 31 -31.63 -13.21 4.57
N GLN A 32 -30.93 -14.16 5.17
CA GLN A 32 -29.71 -13.98 5.94
C GLN A 32 -28.47 -13.84 5.05
N SER A 33 -27.73 -12.74 5.22
CA SER A 33 -26.29 -12.69 4.90
C SER A 33 -25.65 -11.61 5.78
N SER A 34 -24.65 -12.01 6.56
CA SER A 34 -23.89 -11.17 7.47
C SER A 34 -23.07 -10.12 6.71
N THR A 35 -23.63 -8.92 6.51
CA THR A 35 -22.88 -7.75 6.05
C THR A 35 -22.35 -6.97 7.25
N THR A 36 -21.05 -7.05 7.50
CA THR A 36 -20.33 -6.09 8.35
C THR A 36 -20.42 -4.69 7.72
N SER A 37 -20.94 -3.74 8.47
CA SER A 37 -21.08 -2.34 8.08
C SER A 37 -19.72 -1.71 7.77
N LEU A 38 -19.50 -1.30 6.52
CA LEU A 38 -18.42 -0.40 6.14
C LEU A 38 -18.71 1.00 6.69
N ALA A 39 -18.14 1.31 7.84
CA ALA A 39 -18.11 2.67 8.35
C ALA A 39 -17.06 3.47 7.57
N ASN A 40 -17.51 4.54 6.92
CA ASN A 40 -16.69 5.55 6.27
C ASN A 40 -15.92 6.32 7.37
N GLY A 41 -14.61 6.08 7.50
CA GLY A 41 -13.79 6.67 8.56
C GLY A 41 -12.33 6.87 8.13
N SER A 42 -11.99 8.12 7.82
CA SER A 42 -10.64 8.60 7.47
C SER A 42 -9.71 8.73 8.67
N ALA A 43 -9.33 7.61 9.30
CA ALA A 43 -8.24 7.56 10.28
C ALA A 43 -7.29 6.41 9.94
N LEU A 44 -5.99 6.71 9.82
CA LEU A 44 -4.92 5.70 9.77
C LEU A 44 -4.70 5.12 11.17
N ASN A 45 -5.71 4.49 11.75
CA ASN A 45 -5.55 3.74 12.98
C ASN A 45 -5.36 2.27 12.62
N ALA A 46 -4.28 1.66 13.11
CA ALA A 46 -4.22 0.21 13.18
C ALA A 46 -5.35 -0.25 14.11
N GLU A 47 -6.28 -1.04 13.61
CA GLU A 47 -7.21 -1.76 14.47
C GLU A 47 -6.38 -2.79 15.26
N PRO A 48 -6.36 -2.76 16.60
CA PRO A 48 -5.75 -3.84 17.37
C PRO A 48 -6.60 -5.10 17.17
N LEU A 49 -6.23 -5.90 16.18
CA LEU A 49 -6.87 -7.17 15.87
C LEU A 49 -6.11 -8.28 16.59
N GLY A 50 -6.68 -8.73 17.71
CA GLY A 50 -6.29 -9.93 18.45
C GLY A 50 -5.41 -9.65 19.67
N VAL A 51 -5.89 -10.02 20.86
CA VAL A 51 -5.19 -9.85 22.16
C VAL A 51 -4.71 -11.22 22.70
N VAL A 52 -5.05 -12.31 22.00
CA VAL A 52 -4.78 -13.67 22.45
C VAL A 52 -3.54 -14.19 21.75
N GLY A 53 -2.58 -14.67 22.53
CA GLY A 53 -1.31 -15.20 22.09
C GLY A 53 -0.19 -14.16 22.05
N PRO A 54 0.99 -14.57 21.55
CA PRO A 54 2.12 -13.68 21.33
C PRO A 54 1.81 -12.61 20.25
N ASP A 55 2.39 -11.41 20.38
CA ASP A 55 2.22 -10.33 19.38
C ASP A 55 3.48 -9.45 19.33
N VAL A 56 4.23 -9.50 18.22
CA VAL A 56 5.42 -8.68 18.03
C VAL A 56 5.13 -7.40 17.26
N VAL A 57 5.39 -6.26 17.90
CA VAL A 57 5.34 -4.95 17.25
C VAL A 57 6.73 -4.34 17.14
N VAL A 58 7.02 -3.72 16.00
CA VAL A 58 8.19 -2.85 15.84
C VAL A 58 7.91 -1.53 16.56
N TRP A 59 8.39 -1.42 17.79
CA TRP A 59 8.09 -0.30 18.68
C TRP A 59 8.89 0.96 18.34
N ASP A 60 10.17 0.81 18.01
CA ASP A 60 10.97 1.96 17.61
C ASP A 60 12.02 1.56 16.57
N LEU A 61 12.33 2.52 15.70
CA LEU A 61 13.47 2.51 14.79
C LEU A 61 14.49 3.53 15.33
N GLN A 62 15.28 3.11 16.31
CA GLN A 62 15.94 4.00 17.27
C GLN A 62 17.36 4.43 16.88
N SER A 63 17.96 3.81 15.86
CA SER A 63 19.32 4.16 15.42
C SER A 63 19.56 3.82 13.96
N TYR A 64 20.62 4.34 13.36
CA TYR A 64 21.05 3.98 12.01
C TYR A 64 22.57 3.81 11.94
N THR A 65 23.04 3.10 10.93
CA THR A 65 24.47 3.00 10.59
C THR A 65 24.60 3.05 9.08
N ASN A 66 25.43 3.98 8.59
CA ASN A 66 25.84 4.05 7.19
C ASN A 66 27.11 3.21 6.99
N TYR A 67 27.16 2.47 5.89
CA TYR A 67 28.33 1.70 5.49
C TYR A 67 28.98 2.32 4.25
N SER A 68 30.23 1.95 3.96
CA SER A 68 30.90 2.42 2.75
C SER A 68 30.13 1.97 1.51
N ALA A 69 29.80 2.93 0.64
CA ALA A 69 29.21 2.63 -0.66
C ALA A 69 30.13 1.72 -1.49
N SER A 70 29.52 0.85 -2.30
CA SER A 70 30.26 -0.08 -3.16
C SER A 70 29.43 -0.55 -4.34
N GLY A 71 30.02 -0.58 -5.52
CA GLY A 71 29.39 -1.14 -6.73
C GLY A 71 28.17 -0.37 -7.23
N GLY A 72 28.09 0.94 -6.99
CA GLY A 72 26.91 1.75 -7.36
C GLY A 72 25.77 1.69 -6.35
N TYR A 73 26.03 1.17 -5.14
CA TYR A 73 25.05 1.06 -4.07
C TYR A 73 25.53 1.71 -2.77
N ASP A 74 24.61 2.38 -2.08
CA ASP A 74 24.73 2.71 -0.67
C ASP A 74 24.17 1.57 0.18
N ALA A 75 24.63 1.48 1.44
CA ALA A 75 24.14 0.49 2.38
C ALA A 75 23.97 1.05 3.78
N TYR A 76 22.90 0.60 4.42
CA TYR A 76 22.47 1.06 5.73
C TYR A 76 22.13 -0.13 6.63
N SER A 77 21.87 0.18 7.89
CA SER A 77 21.13 -0.69 8.79
C SER A 77 20.43 0.17 9.83
N ILE A 78 19.28 -0.30 10.29
CA ILE A 78 18.43 0.41 11.24
C ILE A 78 18.39 -0.38 12.56
N GLY A 79 18.50 0.30 13.70
CA GLY A 79 18.24 -0.32 14.99
C GLY A 79 16.75 -0.50 15.17
N THR A 80 16.35 -1.57 15.84
CA THR A 80 14.94 -1.88 16.10
C THR A 80 14.72 -2.11 17.59
N VAL A 81 13.63 -1.62 18.15
CA VAL A 81 13.06 -2.08 19.41
C VAL A 81 11.81 -2.88 19.07
N SER A 82 11.76 -4.13 19.52
CA SER A 82 10.54 -4.93 19.46
C SER A 82 9.82 -4.90 20.79
N CYS A 83 8.51 -5.07 20.75
CA CYS A 83 7.65 -5.17 21.91
C CYS A 83 6.73 -6.38 21.78
N ASN A 84 6.57 -7.13 22.87
CA ASN A 84 5.48 -8.10 22.97
C ASN A 84 4.25 -7.39 23.55
N VAL A 85 3.25 -7.10 22.71
CA VAL A 85 2.00 -6.44 23.13
C VAL A 85 0.84 -7.43 23.33
N GLY A 86 1.12 -8.73 23.18
CA GLY A 86 0.17 -9.82 23.38
C GLY A 86 0.03 -10.23 24.84
N ASP A 87 -0.63 -11.37 25.08
CA ASP A 87 -0.86 -11.91 26.43
C ASP A 87 -0.05 -13.19 26.75
N GLU A 88 0.75 -13.68 25.79
CA GLU A 88 1.68 -14.80 25.96
C GLU A 88 3.12 -14.44 25.54
N PRO A 89 4.17 -15.06 26.12
CA PRO A 89 5.56 -14.83 25.70
C PRO A 89 5.85 -15.25 24.25
N LEU A 90 6.57 -14.41 23.50
CA LEU A 90 7.12 -14.73 22.18
C LEU A 90 8.37 -15.59 22.29
N LEU A 91 8.58 -16.50 21.33
CA LEU A 91 9.77 -17.33 21.21
C LEU A 91 10.96 -16.55 20.63
N TRP A 92 12.13 -16.75 21.24
CA TRP A 92 13.39 -16.10 20.87
C TRP A 92 14.59 -17.06 20.99
N ILE A 93 14.35 -18.32 20.63
CA ILE A 93 15.27 -19.42 20.87
C ILE A 93 16.42 -19.37 19.86
N SER A 94 17.64 -19.30 20.37
CA SER A 94 18.84 -19.35 19.52
C SER A 94 19.11 -20.76 18.98
N ASN A 95 19.77 -20.83 17.83
CA ASN A 95 20.24 -22.09 17.22
C ASN A 95 19.15 -23.05 16.71
N ASN A 96 17.94 -22.54 16.46
CA ASN A 96 16.86 -23.24 15.75
C ASN A 96 16.04 -22.22 14.93
N ASN A 97 14.86 -22.59 14.45
CA ASN A 97 13.95 -21.68 13.70
C ASN A 97 12.81 -21.10 14.55
N GLU A 98 12.92 -21.13 15.88
CA GLU A 98 11.90 -20.62 16.81
C GLU A 98 12.31 -19.24 17.36
N HIS A 99 12.53 -18.30 16.44
CA HIS A 99 12.83 -16.90 16.74
C HIS A 99 12.43 -15.98 15.58
N PRO A 100 12.29 -14.66 15.81
CA PRO A 100 11.97 -13.72 14.74
C PRO A 100 13.10 -13.57 13.72
N VAL A 101 12.69 -13.35 12.48
CA VAL A 101 13.53 -12.77 11.44
C VAL A 101 13.11 -11.33 11.19
N ILE A 102 14.08 -10.44 10.98
CA ILE A 102 13.87 -8.99 10.99
C ILE A 102 14.37 -8.41 9.67
N GLY A 103 13.44 -7.92 8.85
CA GLY A 103 13.71 -7.27 7.57
C GLY A 103 13.74 -5.75 7.69
N GLN A 104 14.44 -5.10 6.75
CA GLN A 104 14.52 -3.65 6.66
C GLN A 104 14.31 -3.21 5.22
N SER A 105 13.63 -2.10 5.04
CA SER A 105 13.34 -1.51 3.73
C SER A 105 13.55 0.00 3.75
N MET A 106 13.86 0.58 2.59
CA MET A 106 13.91 2.02 2.40
C MET A 106 12.93 2.42 1.30
N TYR A 107 12.23 3.52 1.54
CA TYR A 107 11.28 4.11 0.61
C TYR A 107 11.63 5.56 0.33
N ARG A 108 11.24 6.02 -0.86
CA ARG A 108 11.32 7.43 -1.26
C ARG A 108 9.98 7.89 -1.80
N LEU A 109 9.51 9.03 -1.30
CA LEU A 109 8.42 9.80 -1.88
C LEU A 109 9.04 11.00 -2.61
N ALA A 110 8.98 11.01 -3.94
CA ALA A 110 9.60 12.04 -4.76
C ALA A 110 8.71 12.46 -5.94
N PRO A 111 8.86 13.69 -6.46
CA PRO A 111 8.22 14.09 -7.72
C PRO A 111 8.64 13.17 -8.88
N GLY A 112 7.65 12.69 -9.62
CA GLY A 112 7.83 11.98 -10.90
C GLY A 112 8.06 12.94 -12.08
N PRO A 113 8.14 12.41 -13.31
CA PRO A 113 8.38 13.19 -14.52
C PRO A 113 7.41 14.36 -14.75
N ASN A 114 6.13 14.17 -14.40
CA ASN A 114 5.08 15.18 -14.52
C ASN A 114 4.87 15.98 -13.23
N GLY A 115 5.80 15.87 -12.26
CA GLY A 115 5.73 16.56 -10.96
C GLY A 115 4.86 15.86 -9.92
N HIS A 116 4.03 14.90 -10.31
CA HIS A 116 3.18 14.12 -9.39
C HIS A 116 4.02 13.22 -8.47
N PRO A 117 3.68 13.10 -7.17
CA PRO A 117 4.50 12.35 -6.23
C PRO A 117 4.39 10.84 -6.43
N ARG A 118 5.54 10.16 -6.32
CA ARG A 118 5.70 8.71 -6.41
C ARG A 118 6.32 8.17 -5.14
N MET A 119 5.62 7.25 -4.48
CA MET A 119 6.14 6.47 -3.36
C MET A 119 6.68 5.14 -3.86
N GLU A 120 7.99 4.93 -3.76
CA GLU A 120 8.67 3.71 -4.25
C GLU A 120 9.49 3.07 -3.14
N MET A 121 9.49 1.74 -3.08
CA MET A 121 10.45 0.98 -2.29
C MET A 121 11.77 0.89 -3.08
N ILE A 122 12.82 1.51 -2.54
CA ILE A 122 14.09 1.71 -3.26
C ILE A 122 15.20 0.78 -2.78
N GLY A 123 14.97 0.04 -1.70
CA GLY A 123 15.92 -0.94 -1.19
C GLY A 123 15.33 -1.85 -0.14
N GLN A 124 15.97 -2.99 0.03
CA GLN A 124 15.66 -4.00 1.04
C GLN A 124 16.94 -4.57 1.64
N SER A 125 16.81 -5.26 2.77
CA SER A 125 17.87 -6.04 3.40
C SER A 125 17.55 -7.53 3.39
N TRP A 126 18.59 -8.33 3.61
CA TRP A 126 18.42 -9.65 4.19
C TRP A 126 17.97 -9.55 5.65
N LEU A 127 17.68 -10.69 6.26
CA LEU A 127 17.01 -10.76 7.54
C LEU A 127 17.97 -10.98 8.70
N LYS A 128 17.84 -10.19 9.76
CA LYS A 128 18.53 -10.46 11.01
C LYS A 128 17.77 -11.52 11.79
N HIS A 129 18.47 -12.55 12.25
CA HIS A 129 17.92 -13.61 13.09
C HIS A 129 17.94 -13.23 14.58
N GLY A 130 16.82 -13.48 15.27
CA GLY A 130 16.72 -13.54 16.74
C GLY A 130 17.77 -14.47 17.37
N PHE A 131 18.19 -14.16 18.59
CA PHE A 131 19.11 -15.04 19.34
C PHE A 131 19.00 -14.86 20.86
N CYS A 132 18.60 -13.68 21.30
CA CYS A 132 18.36 -13.38 22.70
C CYS A 132 17.43 -12.18 22.82
N ALA A 133 16.30 -12.34 23.50
CA ALA A 133 15.43 -11.24 23.87
C ALA A 133 15.92 -10.63 25.19
N LEU A 134 16.11 -9.32 25.21
CA LEU A 134 16.20 -8.58 26.46
C LEU A 134 14.80 -8.37 27.06
N SER A 135 14.74 -8.10 28.36
CA SER A 135 13.49 -7.82 29.08
C SER A 135 13.49 -6.37 29.57
N GLN A 136 13.50 -5.42 28.62
CA GLN A 136 13.39 -3.99 28.93
C GLN A 136 11.90 -3.58 29.05
N SER A 137 11.63 -2.36 29.48
CA SER A 137 10.28 -1.90 29.84
C SER A 137 9.81 -0.70 29.01
N GLU A 138 10.20 -0.64 27.73
CA GLU A 138 9.82 0.49 26.86
C GLU A 138 8.33 0.45 26.47
N CYS A 139 7.75 -0.75 26.35
CA CYS A 139 6.36 -0.96 25.93
C CYS A 139 5.34 -0.88 27.09
N GLY A 140 5.80 -1.08 28.33
CA GLY A 140 4.91 -1.23 29.48
C GLY A 140 5.54 -1.98 30.66
N PRO A 141 4.72 -2.46 31.61
CA PRO A 141 5.17 -3.21 32.76
C PRO A 141 5.63 -4.62 32.35
N CYS A 142 6.90 -4.72 31.96
CA CYS A 142 7.52 -5.95 31.46
C CYS A 142 7.41 -7.12 32.45
N GLN A 143 6.83 -8.21 31.97
CA GLN A 143 6.82 -9.52 32.63
C GLN A 143 8.08 -10.28 32.21
N ALA A 144 9.20 -9.95 32.84
CA ALA A 144 10.52 -10.41 32.41
C ALA A 144 10.64 -11.94 32.34
N THR A 145 11.33 -12.40 31.30
CA THR A 145 11.58 -13.80 30.97
C THR A 145 13.08 -14.05 30.78
N SER A 146 13.47 -15.29 30.49
CA SER A 146 14.83 -15.58 30.04
C SER A 146 15.04 -15.18 28.58
N CYS A 147 16.31 -15.06 28.19
CA CYS A 147 16.81 -14.77 26.84
C CYS A 147 16.12 -15.52 25.68
N SER A 148 15.58 -16.72 25.93
CA SER A 148 14.89 -17.57 24.96
C SER A 148 13.48 -17.11 24.60
N THR A 149 12.94 -16.07 25.25
CA THR A 149 11.58 -15.60 25.06
C THR A 149 11.48 -14.11 25.34
N LEU A 150 10.64 -13.37 24.60
CA LEU A 150 10.27 -12.00 24.92
C LEU A 150 8.94 -11.99 25.70
N GLY A 151 9.02 -11.69 26.99
CA GLY A 151 7.87 -11.67 27.90
C GLY A 151 6.85 -10.57 27.56
N VAL A 152 5.63 -10.74 28.06
CA VAL A 152 4.53 -9.80 27.86
C VAL A 152 4.90 -8.40 28.35
N ASN A 153 4.60 -7.37 27.54
CA ASN A 153 4.96 -5.96 27.75
C ASN A 153 6.47 -5.68 27.86
N CYS A 154 7.34 -6.64 27.51
CA CYS A 154 8.78 -6.43 27.48
C CYS A 154 9.23 -5.94 26.10
N SER A 155 10.31 -5.15 26.10
CA SER A 155 11.02 -4.74 24.89
C SER A 155 12.38 -5.40 24.73
N ASP A 156 12.74 -5.69 23.47
CA ASP A 156 14.07 -6.13 23.05
C ASP A 156 14.67 -5.16 22.00
N PRO A 157 15.71 -4.39 22.36
CA PRO A 157 16.42 -3.53 21.43
C PRO A 157 17.61 -4.21 20.75
N TYR A 158 17.68 -4.05 19.43
CA TYR A 158 18.86 -4.33 18.61
C TYR A 158 19.45 -3.05 18.02
N THR A 159 20.77 -2.92 18.11
CA THR A 159 21.50 -1.80 17.49
C THR A 159 21.50 -1.93 15.97
N ALA A 160 21.58 -0.79 15.27
CA ALA A 160 21.76 -0.78 13.81
C ALA A 160 22.92 -1.67 13.37
N SER A 161 24.10 -1.53 13.99
CA SER A 161 25.28 -2.34 13.68
C SER A 161 25.07 -3.85 13.80
N ARG A 162 24.22 -4.30 14.74
CA ARG A 162 23.89 -5.71 14.93
C ARG A 162 22.91 -6.19 13.86
N ASN A 163 21.93 -5.35 13.52
CA ASN A 163 21.00 -5.62 12.41
C ASN A 163 21.69 -5.60 11.04
N GLY A 164 22.78 -4.85 10.87
CA GLY A 164 23.58 -4.81 9.63
C GLY A 164 24.76 -5.78 9.58
N SER A 165 24.85 -6.75 10.48
CA SER A 165 25.98 -7.68 10.56
C SER A 165 25.90 -8.77 9.50
N GLN A 166 26.65 -8.63 8.39
CA GLN A 166 26.55 -9.48 7.20
C GLN A 166 26.68 -10.99 7.49
N SER A 167 27.48 -11.39 8.47
CA SER A 167 27.70 -12.80 8.82
C SER A 167 26.53 -13.45 9.54
N THR A 168 25.57 -12.67 10.04
CA THR A 168 24.40 -13.14 10.79
C THR A 168 23.08 -12.83 10.07
N LEU A 169 23.17 -12.29 8.86
CA LEU A 169 22.02 -12.03 8.01
C LEU A 169 21.70 -13.28 7.17
N GLY A 170 20.44 -13.69 7.17
CA GLY A 170 19.90 -14.80 6.38
C GLY A 170 19.05 -14.30 5.20
N PRO A 171 18.94 -15.08 4.11
CA PRO A 171 18.19 -14.70 2.93
C PRO A 171 16.69 -14.63 3.20
N LYS A 172 16.01 -13.77 2.44
CA LYS A 172 14.57 -13.52 2.59
C LYS A 172 13.72 -14.58 1.88
N PHE A 173 14.20 -15.13 0.76
CA PHE A 173 13.47 -16.16 -0.01
C PHE A 173 13.17 -17.47 0.74
N GLU A 174 13.90 -17.77 1.82
CA GLU A 174 13.72 -19.02 2.57
C GLU A 174 12.57 -18.96 3.58
N VAL A 175 12.02 -17.77 3.83
CA VAL A 175 10.99 -17.55 4.84
C VAL A 175 9.61 -17.63 4.22
N ASN A 176 8.79 -18.53 4.75
CA ASN A 176 7.35 -18.47 4.54
C ASN A 176 6.76 -17.42 5.48
N ALA A 177 6.53 -16.21 4.99
CA ALA A 177 6.13 -15.08 5.84
C ALA A 177 4.72 -15.23 6.45
N THR A 178 3.86 -16.08 5.86
CA THR A 178 2.53 -16.37 6.40
C THR A 178 2.61 -17.18 7.69
N THR A 179 3.54 -18.13 7.78
CA THR A 179 3.70 -19.02 8.94
C THR A 179 4.86 -18.63 9.84
N GLY A 180 5.75 -17.77 9.34
CA GLY A 180 7.04 -17.43 9.96
C GLY A 180 8.07 -18.57 9.94
N VAL A 181 7.77 -19.72 9.31
CA VAL A 181 8.68 -20.86 9.26
C VAL A 181 9.78 -20.65 8.23
N TYR A 182 11.01 -21.04 8.61
CA TYR A 182 12.19 -21.03 7.75
C TYR A 182 13.14 -22.17 8.12
N PRO A 183 14.04 -22.58 7.21
CA PRO A 183 15.08 -23.56 7.50
C PRO A 183 16.13 -23.00 8.46
N TYR A 184 16.64 -23.85 9.36
CA TYR A 184 17.78 -23.52 10.22
C TYR A 184 18.86 -24.61 10.15
N PRO A 185 20.15 -24.26 10.03
CA PRO A 185 20.67 -22.91 9.80
C PRO A 185 20.24 -22.35 8.43
N PRO A 186 20.09 -21.01 8.28
CA PRO A 186 19.75 -20.40 7.00
C PRO A 186 20.85 -20.61 5.96
N SER A 187 20.49 -20.55 4.68
CA SER A 187 21.48 -20.59 3.60
C SER A 187 22.48 -19.46 3.74
N ASN A 188 23.75 -19.77 3.48
CA ASN A 188 24.86 -18.83 3.65
C ASN A 188 25.71 -18.76 2.37
N PRO A 189 25.15 -18.29 1.24
CA PRO A 189 25.90 -18.15 -0.01
C PRO A 189 27.04 -17.15 0.14
N VAL A 190 28.12 -17.36 -0.61
CA VAL A 190 29.31 -16.49 -0.56
C VAL A 190 28.91 -15.04 -0.90
N TYR A 191 29.43 -14.10 -0.13
CA TYR A 191 29.20 -12.67 -0.34
C TYR A 191 30.51 -11.89 -0.27
N SER A 192 30.51 -10.70 -0.88
CA SER A 192 31.64 -9.78 -0.86
C SER A 192 31.15 -8.34 -0.91
N GLY A 193 32.02 -7.40 -0.52
CA GLY A 193 31.70 -5.97 -0.52
C GLY A 193 30.95 -5.53 0.74
N SER A 194 31.00 -4.23 1.00
CA SER A 194 30.41 -3.59 2.17
C SER A 194 28.89 -3.48 2.10
N THR A 195 28.27 -3.68 0.94
CA THR A 195 26.82 -3.50 0.76
C THR A 195 26.03 -4.80 0.81
N ALA A 196 26.67 -5.95 0.61
CA ALA A 196 25.97 -7.23 0.53
C ALA A 196 25.18 -7.55 1.81
N ARG A 197 23.99 -8.15 1.65
CA ARG A 197 23.03 -8.55 2.70
C ARG A 197 22.40 -7.41 3.50
N ARG A 198 23.03 -6.24 3.60
CA ARG A 198 22.51 -5.08 4.32
C ARG A 198 21.33 -4.45 3.59
N LEU A 199 20.68 -3.45 4.20
CA LEU A 199 19.71 -2.60 3.51
C LEU A 199 20.45 -1.86 2.39
N ARG A 200 20.27 -2.32 1.16
CA ARG A 200 21.02 -1.85 -0.01
C ARG A 200 20.12 -1.03 -0.91
N VAL A 201 20.61 0.13 -1.35
CA VAL A 201 19.88 1.07 -2.19
C VAL A 201 20.76 1.53 -3.36
N PRO A 202 20.27 1.56 -4.61
CA PRO A 202 21.00 2.14 -5.72
C PRO A 202 21.36 3.61 -5.44
N GLN A 203 22.61 4.02 -5.64
CA GLN A 203 23.07 5.36 -5.26
C GLN A 203 22.25 6.47 -5.93
N ASN A 204 21.89 6.30 -7.20
CA ASN A 204 21.06 7.27 -7.95
C ASN A 204 19.63 7.44 -7.38
N MET A 205 19.21 6.61 -6.42
CA MET A 205 17.94 6.77 -5.72
C MET A 205 18.05 7.64 -4.46
N VAL A 206 19.26 7.92 -3.98
CA VAL A 206 19.53 8.65 -2.72
C VAL A 206 20.52 9.82 -2.86
N THR A 207 21.29 9.87 -3.95
CA THR A 207 22.19 10.98 -4.30
C THR A 207 21.58 11.83 -5.41
N ASP A 208 21.70 13.16 -5.31
CA ASP A 208 21.24 14.12 -6.33
C ASP A 208 19.76 13.92 -6.75
N VAL A 209 18.91 13.61 -5.78
CA VAL A 209 17.48 13.35 -5.99
C VAL A 209 16.69 14.64 -6.25
N PRO A 210 15.50 14.55 -6.89
CA PRO A 210 14.64 15.71 -7.11
C PRO A 210 14.35 16.49 -5.82
N SER A 211 14.29 17.82 -5.92
CA SER A 211 13.88 18.67 -4.81
C SER A 211 12.49 18.26 -4.30
N GLY A 212 12.31 18.25 -2.98
CA GLY A 212 11.07 17.77 -2.34
C GLY A 212 11.00 16.25 -2.13
N SER A 213 12.07 15.51 -2.44
CA SER A 213 12.16 14.08 -2.07
C SER A 213 12.20 13.91 -0.55
N THR A 214 11.44 12.95 -0.04
CA THR A 214 11.45 12.52 1.37
C THR A 214 11.72 11.03 1.45
N PHE A 215 12.36 10.59 2.54
CA PHE A 215 12.85 9.23 2.69
C PHE A 215 12.33 8.61 3.99
N PHE A 216 12.06 7.31 3.92
CA PHE A 216 11.55 6.54 5.03
C PHE A 216 12.30 5.22 5.13
N VAL A 217 12.52 4.76 6.36
CA VAL A 217 12.99 3.40 6.63
C VAL A 217 11.90 2.64 7.34
N GLU A 218 11.81 1.34 7.05
CA GLU A 218 10.83 0.43 7.61
C GLU A 218 11.56 -0.76 8.23
N GLY A 219 11.07 -1.22 9.38
CA GLY A 219 11.45 -2.49 9.97
C GLY A 219 10.23 -3.40 10.03
N GLN A 220 10.44 -4.69 9.78
CA GLN A 220 9.40 -5.71 9.87
C GLN A 220 9.93 -6.94 10.62
N TYR A 221 9.14 -7.47 11.55
CA TYR A 221 9.40 -8.73 12.24
C TYR A 221 8.50 -9.81 11.66
N VAL A 222 9.02 -11.02 11.48
CA VAL A 222 8.20 -12.20 11.18
C VAL A 222 8.55 -13.26 12.21
N CYS A 223 7.53 -13.69 12.97
CA CYS A 223 7.65 -14.65 14.07
C CYS A 223 6.85 -15.92 13.75
N PRO A 224 7.42 -17.12 13.97
CA PRO A 224 6.69 -18.37 13.80
C PRO A 224 5.47 -18.54 14.71
N ASP A 225 5.47 -17.91 15.90
CA ASP A 225 4.45 -18.03 16.94
C ASP A 225 3.50 -16.82 17.03
N ASP A 226 3.71 -15.82 16.16
CA ASP A 226 2.83 -14.66 15.95
C ASP A 226 2.45 -14.58 14.46
N ASN A 227 1.79 -15.64 14.00
CA ASN A 227 1.43 -15.81 12.59
C ASN A 227 -0.09 -15.94 12.41
N PRO A 228 -0.65 -15.43 11.30
CA PRO A 228 -2.10 -15.40 11.06
C PRO A 228 -2.75 -16.78 10.92
N THR A 229 -2.00 -17.86 10.68
CA THR A 229 -2.57 -19.21 10.50
C THR A 229 -3.08 -19.85 11.80
N GLN A 230 -2.62 -19.34 12.94
CA GLN A 230 -2.94 -19.87 14.27
C GLN A 230 -3.76 -18.88 15.11
N GLY A 231 -4.36 -17.87 14.46
CA GLY A 231 -5.05 -16.77 15.15
C GLY A 231 -4.11 -15.75 15.77
N GLY A 232 -2.84 -15.73 15.36
CA GLY A 232 -1.85 -14.74 15.78
C GLY A 232 -2.06 -13.36 15.16
N ASN A 233 -1.25 -12.40 15.60
CA ASN A 233 -1.47 -10.96 15.47
C ASN A 233 -0.52 -10.28 14.46
N GLY A 234 0.24 -11.07 13.69
CA GLY A 234 1.30 -10.64 12.77
C GLY A 234 0.93 -9.71 11.61
N ASP A 235 -0.24 -9.05 11.64
CA ASP A 235 -0.65 -8.01 10.71
C ASP A 235 -0.25 -6.58 11.16
N ASN A 236 0.32 -6.44 12.36
CA ASN A 236 0.84 -5.19 12.94
C ASN A 236 2.40 -5.16 13.04
N ASN A 237 3.08 -6.14 12.45
CA ASN A 237 4.50 -6.45 12.68
C ASN A 237 5.53 -5.53 12.01
N MET A 238 5.15 -4.30 11.65
CA MET A 238 5.99 -3.35 10.93
C MET A 238 5.75 -1.92 11.38
N SER A 239 6.79 -1.12 11.31
CA SER A 239 6.72 0.32 11.57
C SER A 239 7.69 1.05 10.66
N TYR A 240 7.44 2.33 10.40
CA TYR A 240 8.34 3.17 9.63
C TYR A 240 8.77 4.43 10.36
N ARG A 241 9.87 5.03 9.91
CA ARG A 241 10.37 6.31 10.41
C ARG A 241 10.95 7.14 9.27
N GLY A 242 10.69 8.44 9.26
CA GLY A 242 11.31 9.36 8.32
C GLY A 242 12.79 9.57 8.63
N VAL A 243 13.61 9.63 7.58
CA VAL A 243 15.05 9.87 7.66
C VAL A 243 15.46 11.07 6.82
N ASP A 244 16.49 11.78 7.29
CA ASP A 244 17.16 12.84 6.53
C ASP A 244 18.41 12.27 5.87
N LEU A 245 18.56 12.51 4.57
CA LEU A 245 19.73 12.10 3.79
C LEU A 245 20.54 13.32 3.37
N ASN A 246 21.86 13.26 3.53
CA ASN A 246 22.73 14.26 2.92
C ASN A 246 22.91 14.01 1.41
N ASN A 247 23.49 14.99 0.70
CA ASN A 247 23.73 14.86 -0.75
C ASN A 247 24.58 13.66 -1.16
N GLY A 248 25.36 13.10 -0.22
CA GLY A 248 26.14 11.88 -0.43
C GLY A 248 25.38 10.60 -0.10
N GLY A 249 24.06 10.65 0.04
CA GLY A 249 23.20 9.50 0.30
C GLY A 249 23.22 8.98 1.74
N ASN A 250 23.96 9.59 2.67
CA ASN A 250 24.04 9.07 4.04
C ASN A 250 22.86 9.55 4.88
N ILE A 251 22.33 8.67 5.73
CA ILE A 251 21.40 9.06 6.79
C ILE A 251 22.15 9.93 7.79
N VAL A 252 21.64 11.15 8.03
CA VAL A 252 22.21 12.12 8.96
C VAL A 252 21.29 12.46 10.13
N GLY A 253 20.05 11.96 10.11
CA GLY A 253 19.12 12.09 11.22
C GLY A 253 17.77 11.42 10.93
N PHE A 254 16.90 11.46 11.93
CA PHE A 254 15.49 11.11 11.80
C PHE A 254 14.65 12.39 11.68
N THR A 255 13.64 12.36 10.82
CA THR A 255 12.75 13.51 10.58
C THR A 255 11.39 13.36 11.26
N THR A 256 11.04 12.14 11.68
CA THR A 256 9.80 11.84 12.40
C THR A 256 10.08 10.93 13.60
N GLU A 257 9.10 10.80 14.48
CA GLU A 257 9.01 9.64 15.36
C GLU A 257 8.64 8.38 14.57
N THR A 258 8.87 7.21 15.17
CA THR A 258 8.42 5.93 14.62
C THR A 258 6.90 5.91 14.54
N GLN A 259 6.38 5.59 13.37
CA GLN A 259 4.97 5.39 13.10
C GLN A 259 4.65 3.91 13.30
N LEU A 260 4.05 3.60 14.44
CA LEU A 260 3.82 2.25 14.94
C LEU A 260 2.80 1.46 14.11
N ALA A 261 3.07 0.17 13.86
CA ALA A 261 2.14 -0.76 13.21
C ALA A 261 1.66 -0.31 11.81
N LEU A 262 2.44 0.57 11.17
CA LEU A 262 2.17 1.13 9.85
C LEU A 262 3.37 0.84 8.94
N PRO A 263 3.16 0.36 7.71
CA PRO A 263 4.23 0.28 6.72
C PRO A 263 4.51 1.66 6.14
N ALA A 264 5.74 1.87 5.65
CA ALA A 264 6.18 3.13 5.07
C ALA A 264 5.26 3.61 3.94
N LEU A 265 4.61 2.71 3.20
CA LEU A 265 3.63 3.07 2.17
C LEU A 265 2.50 4.00 2.70
N SER A 266 2.15 3.94 3.99
CA SER A 266 1.16 4.88 4.56
C SER A 266 1.64 6.33 4.60
N ALA A 267 2.95 6.58 4.50
CA ALA A 267 3.50 7.93 4.39
C ALA A 267 3.01 8.65 3.12
N TRP A 268 2.69 7.90 2.05
CA TRP A 268 2.09 8.50 0.86
C TRP A 268 0.71 9.08 1.16
N LYS A 269 -0.15 8.34 1.86
CA LYS A 269 -1.47 8.82 2.32
C LYS A 269 -1.35 9.98 3.30
N ALA A 270 -0.33 9.97 4.16
CA ALA A 270 -0.07 11.07 5.08
C ALA A 270 0.33 12.36 4.33
N ALA A 271 1.08 12.24 3.23
CA ALA A 271 1.50 13.36 2.41
C ALA A 271 0.41 13.85 1.42
N ASP A 272 -0.37 12.93 0.86
CA ASP A 272 -1.50 13.21 -0.02
C ASP A 272 -2.78 12.51 0.52
N PRO A 273 -3.67 13.27 1.20
CA PRO A 273 -4.93 12.74 1.71
C PRO A 273 -5.90 12.23 0.64
N ALA A 274 -5.69 12.52 -0.65
CA ALA A 274 -6.52 11.98 -1.72
C ALA A 274 -6.10 10.57 -2.16
N VAL A 275 -4.94 10.06 -1.73
CA VAL A 275 -4.52 8.68 -1.98
C VAL A 275 -5.57 7.72 -1.42
N LYS A 276 -6.05 6.78 -2.23
CA LYS A 276 -6.85 5.66 -1.73
C LYS A 276 -5.88 4.65 -1.14
N TYR A 277 -6.15 4.19 0.07
CA TYR A 277 -5.30 3.26 0.80
C TYR A 277 -6.18 2.18 1.43
N ARG A 278 -5.89 0.91 1.15
CA ARG A 278 -6.69 -0.23 1.59
C ARG A 278 -5.78 -1.33 2.13
N ARG A 279 -6.03 -1.74 3.37
CA ARG A 279 -5.51 -2.98 3.95
C ARG A 279 -6.46 -4.11 3.58
N ILE A 280 -5.92 -5.22 3.10
CA ILE A 280 -6.70 -6.34 2.57
C ILE A 280 -6.17 -7.60 3.25
N GLY A 281 -6.92 -8.07 4.25
CA GLY A 281 -6.66 -9.33 4.91
C GLY A 281 -7.11 -10.52 4.07
N VAL A 282 -6.31 -11.57 4.09
CA VAL A 282 -6.54 -12.86 3.46
C VAL A 282 -6.60 -13.88 4.59
N PRO A 283 -7.79 -14.40 4.93
CA PRO A 283 -7.97 -15.30 6.06
C PRO A 283 -6.96 -16.45 6.06
N GLY A 284 -6.23 -16.61 7.16
CA GLY A 284 -5.21 -17.65 7.30
C GLY A 284 -3.98 -17.50 6.41
N MET A 285 -3.78 -16.35 5.74
CA MET A 285 -2.61 -16.11 4.88
C MET A 285 -1.85 -14.81 5.22
N GLY A 286 -2.52 -13.83 5.81
CA GLY A 286 -1.93 -12.53 6.18
C GLY A 286 -2.58 -11.37 5.43
N GLN A 287 -1.83 -10.31 5.16
CA GLN A 287 -2.33 -9.04 4.64
C GLN A 287 -1.52 -8.55 3.44
N MET A 288 -2.20 -7.83 2.55
CA MET A 288 -1.58 -6.94 1.56
C MET A 288 -2.17 -5.54 1.67
N ILE A 289 -1.49 -4.56 1.10
CA ILE A 289 -1.91 -3.17 1.08
C ILE A 289 -1.88 -2.66 -0.34
N VAL A 290 -2.95 -1.99 -0.74
CA VAL A 290 -3.05 -1.29 -2.02
C VAL A 290 -3.17 0.20 -1.75
N ALA A 291 -2.35 0.99 -2.45
CA ALA A 291 -2.51 2.43 -2.55
C ALA A 291 -2.66 2.84 -4.01
N SER A 292 -3.56 3.79 -4.29
CA SER A 292 -3.74 4.36 -5.63
C SER A 292 -3.98 5.86 -5.60
N ARG A 293 -3.56 6.54 -6.66
CA ARG A 293 -3.87 7.96 -6.89
C ARG A 293 -3.85 8.27 -8.39
N ALA A 294 -4.89 8.94 -8.89
CA ALA A 294 -4.93 9.54 -10.23
C ALA A 294 -4.68 11.04 -10.20
N TYR A 295 -3.82 11.56 -11.06
CA TYR A 295 -3.49 12.97 -11.13
C TYR A 295 -3.88 13.57 -12.48
N ASP A 296 -4.56 14.71 -12.44
CA ASP A 296 -4.89 15.46 -13.64
C ASP A 296 -3.63 16.17 -14.18
N ASN A 297 -3.28 15.93 -15.44
CA ASN A 297 -2.15 16.59 -16.11
C ASN A 297 -2.52 17.98 -16.67
N GLY A 298 -3.80 18.35 -16.65
CA GLY A 298 -4.30 19.64 -17.16
C GLY A 298 -4.35 19.73 -18.69
N ASP A 299 -4.17 18.60 -19.38
CA ASP A 299 -4.19 18.48 -20.83
C ASP A 299 -5.25 17.48 -21.34
N GLY A 300 -6.19 17.09 -20.47
CA GLY A 300 -7.20 16.07 -20.78
C GLY A 300 -6.72 14.62 -20.60
N THR A 301 -5.49 14.42 -20.10
CA THR A 301 -4.96 13.08 -19.76
C THR A 301 -4.56 13.02 -18.30
N TRP A 302 -4.62 11.83 -17.71
CA TRP A 302 -4.38 11.64 -16.29
C TRP A 302 -3.39 10.53 -16.01
N ASP A 303 -2.50 10.78 -15.06
CA ASP A 303 -1.51 9.83 -14.60
C ASP A 303 -2.06 9.01 -13.44
N TYR A 304 -2.10 7.69 -13.60
CA TYR A 304 -2.48 6.78 -12.54
C TYR A 304 -1.23 6.15 -11.92
N GLU A 305 -1.13 6.21 -10.60
CA GLU A 305 -0.11 5.53 -9.82
C GLU A 305 -0.75 4.54 -8.85
N TYR A 306 -0.27 3.29 -8.88
CA TYR A 306 -0.65 2.23 -7.97
C TYR A 306 0.58 1.70 -7.25
N ALA A 307 0.41 1.32 -5.99
CA ALA A 307 1.41 0.63 -5.19
C ALA A 307 0.75 -0.56 -4.48
N VAL A 308 1.29 -1.75 -4.68
CA VAL A 308 0.85 -2.98 -4.02
C VAL A 308 1.97 -3.49 -3.12
N TYR A 309 1.73 -3.49 -1.81
CA TYR A 309 2.63 -4.00 -0.79
C TYR A 309 2.14 -5.35 -0.29
N ASN A 310 2.94 -6.39 -0.50
CA ASN A 310 2.69 -7.69 0.14
C ASN A 310 3.37 -7.67 1.51
N GLN A 311 2.58 -7.73 2.59
CA GLN A 311 3.13 -7.65 3.94
C GLN A 311 3.72 -9.00 4.36
N ASN A 312 2.93 -10.06 4.32
CA ASN A 312 3.26 -11.36 4.90
C ASN A 312 2.55 -12.54 4.18
N ILE A 313 2.07 -12.37 2.95
CA ILE A 313 1.40 -13.43 2.19
C ILE A 313 2.42 -14.23 1.38
N ASP A 314 2.69 -15.48 1.79
CA ASP A 314 3.64 -16.37 1.12
C ASP A 314 3.22 -16.71 -0.32
N ALA A 315 1.92 -16.81 -0.58
CA ALA A 315 1.39 -17.04 -1.93
C ALA A 315 1.81 -15.97 -2.94
N SER A 316 2.20 -14.78 -2.47
CA SER A 316 2.65 -13.65 -3.31
C SER A 316 1.58 -13.19 -4.33
N ILE A 317 1.82 -12.09 -5.02
CA ILE A 317 0.89 -11.55 -6.03
C ILE A 317 1.57 -11.58 -7.40
N GLY A 318 0.88 -12.12 -8.41
CA GLY A 318 1.44 -12.36 -9.74
C GLY A 318 0.77 -11.55 -10.86
N ARG A 319 -0.41 -10.97 -10.58
CA ARG A 319 -1.18 -10.19 -11.56
C ARG A 319 -1.96 -9.07 -10.89
N LEU A 320 -2.15 -7.99 -11.64
CA LEU A 320 -2.98 -6.85 -11.30
C LEU A 320 -3.85 -6.50 -12.51
N ILE A 321 -5.16 -6.34 -12.30
CA ILE A 321 -6.13 -5.95 -13.32
C ILE A 321 -6.83 -4.68 -12.85
N ILE A 322 -6.85 -3.68 -13.74
CA ILE A 322 -7.45 -2.38 -13.51
C ILE A 322 -8.57 -2.21 -14.53
N PRO A 323 -9.85 -2.31 -14.11
CA PRO A 323 -10.96 -2.30 -15.04
C PRO A 323 -11.12 -0.92 -15.68
N THR A 324 -11.33 -0.94 -16.99
CA THR A 324 -11.73 0.20 -17.80
C THR A 324 -12.17 -0.33 -19.16
N ASN A 325 -13.09 0.39 -19.80
CA ASN A 325 -13.69 -0.02 -21.07
C ASN A 325 -13.16 0.83 -22.24
N GLY A 326 -12.09 1.61 -22.00
CA GLY A 326 -11.66 2.69 -22.88
C GLY A 326 -10.92 2.23 -24.13
N ASP A 327 -10.86 3.10 -25.14
CA ASP A 327 -10.02 2.89 -26.32
C ASP A 327 -9.44 4.22 -26.83
N PRO A 328 -8.13 4.49 -26.69
CA PRO A 328 -7.13 3.66 -26.01
C PRO A 328 -7.25 3.73 -24.48
N MET A 329 -7.10 2.60 -23.79
CA MET A 329 -7.19 2.54 -22.32
C MET A 329 -6.04 3.29 -21.62
N ALA A 330 -4.81 3.09 -22.11
CA ALA A 330 -3.60 3.52 -21.42
C ALA A 330 -2.41 3.69 -22.37
N THR A 331 -1.50 4.58 -21.98
CA THR A 331 -0.20 4.85 -22.60
C THR A 331 0.85 5.06 -21.52
N SER A 332 2.11 5.29 -21.91
CA SER A 332 3.18 5.72 -20.99
C SER A 332 3.34 4.83 -19.75
N PHE A 333 3.30 3.50 -19.96
CA PHE A 333 3.42 2.52 -18.89
C PHE A 333 4.75 2.67 -18.14
N GLY A 334 4.69 2.48 -16.82
CA GLY A 334 5.86 2.41 -15.97
C GLY A 334 5.70 1.35 -14.89
N PHE A 335 6.84 0.94 -14.34
CA PHE A 335 6.94 -0.08 -13.32
C PHE A 335 8.12 0.23 -12.39
N ALA A 336 7.96 -0.05 -11.10
CA ALA A 336 9.08 -0.04 -10.16
C ALA A 336 8.94 -1.17 -9.13
N CYS A 337 10.05 -1.81 -8.80
CA CYS A 337 10.17 -2.79 -7.72
C CYS A 337 11.56 -2.66 -7.08
N PRO A 338 11.75 -3.12 -5.84
CA PRO A 338 13.08 -3.18 -5.25
C PRO A 338 13.96 -4.19 -5.97
N GLU A 339 15.28 -3.98 -5.94
CA GLU A 339 16.24 -4.97 -6.42
C GLU A 339 16.32 -6.16 -5.44
N TYR A 340 16.41 -7.37 -5.96
CA TYR A 340 16.77 -8.57 -5.22
C TYR A 340 18.27 -8.80 -5.32
N HIS A 341 18.92 -9.09 -4.20
CA HIS A 341 20.38 -9.05 -4.16
C HIS A 341 21.03 -10.08 -3.25
N SER A 342 22.35 -10.18 -3.36
CA SER A 342 23.19 -11.01 -2.47
C SER A 342 22.87 -12.51 -2.53
N GLY A 343 22.25 -12.98 -3.61
CA GLY A 343 21.90 -14.39 -3.82
C GLY A 343 20.42 -14.72 -3.65
N GLU A 344 19.56 -13.71 -3.51
CA GLU A 344 18.12 -13.88 -3.77
C GLU A 344 17.91 -14.46 -5.20
N PRO A 345 17.00 -15.43 -5.38
CA PRO A 345 16.82 -16.13 -6.65
C PRO A 345 15.91 -15.39 -7.64
N TYR A 346 15.32 -14.27 -7.21
CA TYR A 346 14.37 -13.50 -7.98
C TYR A 346 15.10 -12.41 -8.78
N GLU A 347 14.67 -12.21 -10.01
CA GLU A 347 15.15 -11.10 -10.84
C GLU A 347 14.06 -10.01 -10.90
N PRO A 348 14.41 -8.72 -10.80
CA PRO A 348 13.45 -7.61 -10.82
C PRO A 348 12.93 -7.30 -12.24
N THR A 349 12.61 -8.33 -13.02
CA THR A 349 12.13 -8.20 -14.40
C THR A 349 10.79 -7.45 -14.42
N PRO A 350 10.67 -6.34 -15.18
CA PRO A 350 9.41 -5.59 -15.27
C PRO A 350 8.25 -6.47 -15.73
N TRP A 351 7.07 -6.24 -15.15
CA TRP A 351 5.86 -6.96 -15.54
C TRP A 351 5.44 -6.59 -16.96
N SER A 352 4.93 -7.57 -17.68
CA SER A 352 4.31 -7.32 -18.98
C SER A 352 3.01 -6.55 -18.77
N ASN A 353 2.76 -5.59 -19.65
CA ASN A 353 1.50 -4.84 -19.69
C ASN A 353 0.73 -5.24 -20.95
N SER A 354 -0.57 -5.42 -20.81
CA SER A 354 -1.51 -5.66 -21.90
C SER A 354 -2.85 -5.02 -21.58
N THR A 355 -3.69 -4.89 -22.60
CA THR A 355 -5.09 -4.52 -22.44
C THR A 355 -5.96 -5.64 -23.01
N ASP A 356 -7.02 -5.98 -22.29
CA ASP A 356 -8.03 -6.94 -22.76
C ASP A 356 -9.44 -6.45 -22.42
N ALA A 357 -10.46 -7.30 -22.63
CA ALA A 357 -11.86 -6.93 -22.37
C ALA A 357 -12.16 -6.60 -20.89
N ASN A 358 -11.27 -6.96 -19.95
CA ASN A 358 -11.40 -6.69 -18.53
C ASN A 358 -10.60 -5.45 -18.09
N GLY A 359 -9.90 -4.77 -19.00
CA GLY A 359 -9.16 -3.53 -18.74
C GLY A 359 -7.65 -3.65 -18.92
N ILE A 360 -6.91 -2.93 -18.09
CA ILE A 360 -5.45 -2.87 -18.13
C ILE A 360 -4.87 -3.96 -17.22
N VAL A 361 -4.01 -4.80 -17.77
CA VAL A 361 -3.42 -5.95 -17.07
C VAL A 361 -1.92 -5.77 -16.94
N PHE A 362 -1.41 -5.91 -15.72
CA PHE A 362 0.01 -6.12 -15.45
C PHE A 362 0.20 -7.54 -14.92
N ALA A 363 1.15 -8.29 -15.48
CA ALA A 363 1.45 -9.64 -15.01
C ALA A 363 2.93 -9.99 -15.12
N THR A 364 3.39 -10.81 -14.18
CA THR A 364 4.64 -11.57 -14.32
C THR A 364 4.39 -12.91 -15.02
N GLU A 365 5.43 -13.71 -15.23
CA GLU A 365 5.27 -15.10 -15.68
C GLU A 365 4.47 -15.90 -14.64
N SER A 366 3.77 -16.96 -15.06
CA SER A 366 3.07 -17.84 -14.10
C SER A 366 4.05 -18.64 -13.24
N PHE A 367 3.59 -19.10 -12.08
CA PHE A 367 4.41 -19.92 -11.17
C PHE A 367 4.86 -21.24 -11.84
N GLU A 368 4.00 -21.83 -12.67
CA GLU A 368 4.29 -23.07 -13.40
C GLU A 368 5.41 -22.88 -14.45
N GLN A 369 5.47 -21.69 -15.06
CA GLN A 369 6.53 -21.34 -16.01
C GLN A 369 7.83 -21.01 -15.30
N ASN A 370 7.76 -20.24 -14.22
CA ASN A 370 8.93 -19.76 -13.50
C ASN A 370 8.58 -19.46 -12.03
N ALA A 371 8.86 -20.40 -11.12
CA ALA A 371 8.64 -20.22 -9.69
C ALA A 371 9.41 -19.02 -9.08
N ASN A 372 10.47 -18.57 -9.75
CA ASN A 372 11.29 -17.42 -9.38
C ASN A 372 10.91 -16.14 -10.14
N ALA A 373 9.77 -16.13 -10.86
CA ALA A 373 9.26 -14.93 -11.51
C ALA A 373 9.11 -13.78 -10.51
N ASN A 374 9.05 -12.56 -11.04
CA ASN A 374 9.07 -11.32 -10.29
C ASN A 374 7.72 -11.02 -9.61
N ALA A 375 7.12 -12.00 -8.95
CA ALA A 375 5.93 -11.80 -8.12
C ALA A 375 6.21 -10.83 -6.97
N ILE A 376 5.17 -10.16 -6.47
CA ILE A 376 5.28 -9.29 -5.30
C ILE A 376 5.50 -10.17 -4.06
N ARG A 377 6.76 -10.35 -3.67
CA ARG A 377 7.17 -11.16 -2.52
C ARG A 377 6.87 -10.42 -1.22
N TRP A 378 6.79 -11.15 -0.11
CA TRP A 378 6.48 -10.56 1.19
C TRP A 378 7.48 -9.46 1.57
N GLY A 379 7.03 -8.48 2.36
CA GLY A 379 7.75 -7.29 2.74
C GLY A 379 8.29 -6.48 1.55
N THR A 380 7.61 -6.49 0.38
CA THR A 380 8.00 -5.68 -0.79
C THR A 380 6.83 -4.92 -1.38
N THR A 381 7.10 -3.72 -1.91
CA THR A 381 6.13 -2.87 -2.61
C THR A 381 6.49 -2.76 -4.09
N TYR A 382 5.49 -2.94 -4.95
CA TYR A 382 5.62 -2.81 -6.41
C TYR A 382 4.71 -1.70 -6.89
N ASN A 383 5.19 -0.90 -7.85
CA ASN A 383 4.45 0.21 -8.41
C ASN A 383 4.09 -0.05 -9.87
N PHE A 384 2.87 0.31 -10.23
CA PHE A 384 2.32 0.23 -11.59
C PHE A 384 1.76 1.58 -11.96
N ARG A 385 2.06 2.05 -13.18
CA ARG A 385 1.63 3.37 -13.63
C ARG A 385 1.38 3.42 -15.12
N PHE A 386 0.50 4.33 -15.52
CA PHE A 386 0.18 4.62 -16.91
C PHE A 386 -0.53 5.98 -16.99
N THR A 387 -0.63 6.51 -18.21
CA THR A 387 -1.43 7.69 -18.52
C THR A 387 -2.67 7.27 -19.29
N SER A 388 -3.85 7.74 -18.89
CA SER A 388 -5.13 7.46 -19.54
C SER A 388 -5.83 8.76 -19.96
N PRO A 389 -6.61 8.78 -21.06
CA PRO A 389 -7.42 9.94 -21.43
C PRO A 389 -8.71 10.06 -20.59
N TYR A 390 -8.90 9.22 -19.57
CA TYR A 390 -10.17 9.03 -18.89
C TYR A 390 -10.13 9.43 -17.40
N PRO A 391 -11.22 10.07 -16.89
CA PRO A 391 -11.39 10.44 -15.49
C PRO A 391 -11.24 9.33 -14.45
N PRO A 392 -11.11 9.53 -13.11
CA PRO A 392 -10.82 8.46 -12.17
C PRO A 392 -12.07 8.15 -11.34
N THR A 393 -12.80 7.11 -11.65
CA THR A 393 -13.92 6.73 -10.78
C THR A 393 -13.44 5.87 -9.60
N ASN A 394 -14.33 5.68 -8.63
CA ASN A 394 -14.14 4.66 -7.60
C ASN A 394 -14.44 3.29 -8.21
N GLY A 395 -13.40 2.49 -8.47
CA GLY A 395 -13.55 1.13 -8.99
C GLY A 395 -12.85 0.09 -8.14
N GLN A 396 -13.12 -1.18 -8.43
CA GLN A 396 -12.41 -2.31 -7.83
C GLN A 396 -11.34 -2.83 -8.78
N ILE A 397 -10.09 -2.83 -8.33
CA ILE A 397 -9.00 -3.53 -9.03
C ILE A 397 -8.92 -4.96 -8.50
N GLU A 398 -8.45 -5.89 -9.34
CA GLU A 398 -8.27 -7.30 -8.99
C GLU A 398 -6.77 -7.64 -8.90
N MET A 399 -6.41 -8.45 -7.91
CA MET A 399 -5.08 -9.02 -7.73
C MET A 399 -5.17 -10.53 -7.62
N ASP A 400 -4.37 -11.22 -8.44
CA ASP A 400 -4.27 -12.67 -8.42
C ASP A 400 -3.04 -13.12 -7.64
N PHE A 401 -3.22 -14.21 -6.90
CA PHE A 401 -2.10 -14.88 -6.24
C PHE A 401 -1.14 -15.48 -7.27
N PHE A 402 0.15 -15.46 -6.93
CA PHE A 402 1.18 -16.04 -7.78
C PHE A 402 1.29 -17.56 -7.58
N LYS A 403 1.37 -18.02 -6.32
CA LYS A 403 1.29 -19.46 -6.00
C LYS A 403 -0.16 -19.89 -5.93
N GLU A 404 -0.45 -21.13 -6.32
CA GLU A 404 -1.77 -21.73 -6.14
C GLU A 404 -2.21 -21.70 -4.67
N THR A 405 -3.47 -21.35 -4.44
CA THR A 405 -4.11 -21.33 -3.12
C THR A 405 -5.60 -21.64 -3.25
N SER A 406 -6.23 -22.09 -2.16
CA SER A 406 -7.69 -22.27 -2.09
C SER A 406 -8.46 -20.96 -1.93
N GLU A 407 -7.74 -19.87 -1.60
CA GLU A 407 -8.34 -18.55 -1.42
C GLU A 407 -8.62 -17.88 -2.76
N ALA A 408 -9.76 -17.19 -2.84
CA ALA A 408 -10.11 -16.40 -4.02
C ALA A 408 -9.18 -15.18 -4.19
N ASN A 409 -9.06 -14.72 -5.44
CA ASN A 409 -8.41 -13.46 -5.80
C ASN A 409 -8.93 -12.28 -4.97
N ARG A 410 -8.10 -11.26 -4.81
CA ARG A 410 -8.39 -10.13 -3.92
C ARG A 410 -8.72 -8.88 -4.70
N PHE A 411 -9.66 -8.11 -4.15
CA PHE A 411 -10.13 -6.88 -4.75
C PHE A 411 -9.83 -5.69 -3.83
N ALA A 412 -9.55 -4.53 -4.43
CA ALA A 412 -9.31 -3.30 -3.70
C ALA A 412 -10.07 -2.13 -4.34
N LEU A 413 -10.72 -1.30 -3.52
CA LEU A 413 -11.22 -0.01 -4.01
C LEU A 413 -10.05 0.92 -4.31
N ALA A 414 -9.97 1.40 -5.55
CA ALA A 414 -8.91 2.23 -6.09
C ALA A 414 -9.49 3.32 -7.02
N ASP A 415 -8.62 4.22 -7.50
CA ASP A 415 -8.92 5.05 -8.67
C ASP A 415 -8.86 4.13 -9.89
N VAL A 416 -9.85 4.17 -10.77
CA VAL A 416 -9.81 3.44 -12.06
C VAL A 416 -10.23 4.37 -13.19
N PRO A 417 -9.71 4.22 -14.42
CA PRO A 417 -10.10 5.07 -15.54
C PRO A 417 -11.55 4.82 -15.94
N ASP A 418 -12.36 5.85 -15.79
CA ASP A 418 -13.77 5.89 -16.12
C ASP A 418 -13.95 6.47 -17.51
N VAL A 419 -14.39 5.62 -18.43
CA VAL A 419 -14.74 6.09 -19.76
C VAL A 419 -16.05 6.82 -19.59
N PRO A 420 -16.12 8.15 -19.83
CA PRO A 420 -17.40 8.81 -19.88
C PRO A 420 -18.22 8.04 -20.90
N GLU A 421 -19.34 7.47 -20.48
CA GLU A 421 -20.23 6.81 -21.44
C GLU A 421 -20.53 7.86 -22.52
N ASN A 422 -20.43 7.46 -23.80
CA ASN A 422 -21.02 8.28 -24.85
C ASN A 422 -22.52 8.24 -24.58
N CYS A 423 -23.02 9.24 -23.85
CA CYS A 423 -24.42 9.40 -23.53
C CYS A 423 -25.15 9.64 -24.85
N VAL A 424 -25.68 8.57 -25.43
CA VAL A 424 -26.44 8.68 -26.66
C VAL A 424 -27.71 9.48 -26.33
N GLY A 425 -27.69 10.77 -26.65
CA GLY A 425 -28.74 11.71 -26.27
C GLY A 425 -28.29 12.88 -25.39
N ASP A 426 -27.05 12.95 -24.91
CA ASP A 426 -26.47 14.18 -24.32
C ASP A 426 -25.96 15.05 -25.48
N ILE A 427 -26.87 15.83 -26.03
CA ILE A 427 -26.64 16.65 -27.23
C ILE A 427 -25.86 17.91 -26.86
N ASP A 428 -26.01 18.42 -25.62
CA ASP A 428 -25.31 19.63 -25.19
C ASP A 428 -23.95 19.38 -24.48
N GLY A 429 -23.65 18.11 -24.19
CA GLY A 429 -22.38 17.63 -23.66
C GLY A 429 -22.18 17.91 -22.18
N ASN A 430 -23.27 18.03 -21.42
CA ASN A 430 -23.23 18.39 -20.00
C ASN A 430 -22.99 17.20 -19.05
N GLY A 431 -22.93 15.98 -19.58
CA GLY A 431 -22.74 14.74 -18.83
C GLY A 431 -24.04 14.13 -18.30
N SER A 432 -25.19 14.47 -18.87
CA SER A 432 -26.49 13.91 -18.51
C SER A 432 -27.43 13.98 -19.72
N VAL A 433 -28.33 13.01 -19.87
CA VAL A 433 -29.42 13.09 -20.85
C VAL A 433 -30.66 13.61 -20.14
N ASP A 434 -30.96 14.88 -20.30
CA ASP A 434 -32.02 15.54 -19.56
C ASP A 434 -33.03 16.29 -20.44
N PHE A 435 -33.77 17.23 -19.84
CA PHE A 435 -34.80 17.98 -20.55
C PHE A 435 -34.21 18.93 -21.60
N GLU A 436 -32.99 19.41 -21.42
CA GLU A 436 -32.37 20.38 -22.32
C GLU A 436 -31.86 19.69 -23.60
N ASP A 437 -31.43 18.44 -23.50
CA ASP A 437 -31.17 17.59 -24.66
C ASP A 437 -32.45 17.28 -25.43
N LEU A 438 -33.53 16.94 -24.71
CA LEU A 438 -34.83 16.73 -25.34
C LEU A 438 -35.29 18.00 -26.09
N LEU A 439 -35.08 19.18 -25.49
CA LEU A 439 -35.41 20.44 -26.13
C LEU A 439 -34.56 20.67 -27.38
N THR A 440 -33.27 20.34 -27.31
CA THR A 440 -32.33 20.47 -28.42
C THR A 440 -32.71 19.54 -29.57
N LEU A 441 -33.04 18.27 -29.30
CA LEU A 441 -33.54 17.31 -30.28
C LEU A 441 -34.83 17.81 -30.95
N LEU A 442 -35.82 18.22 -30.15
CA LEU A 442 -37.10 18.71 -30.66
C LEU A 442 -36.96 20.02 -31.46
N SER A 443 -35.95 20.84 -31.15
CA SER A 443 -35.65 22.06 -31.91
C SER A 443 -35.04 21.77 -33.29
N ALA A 444 -34.39 20.60 -33.43
CA ALA A 444 -33.77 20.12 -34.66
C ALA A 444 -34.68 19.19 -35.46
N TRP A 445 -35.96 19.03 -35.09
CA TRP A 445 -36.88 18.10 -35.74
C TRP A 445 -36.99 18.32 -37.27
N ASP A 446 -36.99 17.24 -38.04
CA ASP A 446 -37.06 17.24 -39.52
C ASP A 446 -35.86 17.98 -40.17
N SER A 447 -34.70 17.97 -39.51
CA SER A 447 -33.44 18.54 -40.02
C SER A 447 -32.35 17.47 -40.22
N ASP A 448 -31.25 17.86 -40.84
CA ASP A 448 -30.04 17.06 -41.03
C ASP A 448 -28.97 17.34 -39.96
N ASN A 449 -29.37 17.82 -38.77
CA ASN A 449 -28.43 18.11 -37.68
C ASN A 449 -27.75 16.82 -37.19
N PRO A 450 -26.43 16.66 -37.40
CA PRO A 450 -25.72 15.43 -37.06
C PRO A 450 -25.60 15.18 -35.55
N GLU A 451 -25.78 16.21 -34.71
CA GLU A 451 -25.72 16.06 -33.25
C GLU A 451 -27.04 15.54 -32.66
N ALA A 452 -28.16 15.76 -33.36
CA ALA A 452 -29.49 15.31 -32.94
C ALA A 452 -30.01 14.07 -33.72
N ASP A 453 -29.31 13.66 -34.79
CA ASP A 453 -29.52 12.42 -35.54
C ASP A 453 -28.78 11.26 -34.84
N LEU A 454 -29.37 10.80 -33.75
CA LEU A 454 -28.80 9.81 -32.83
C LEU A 454 -28.78 8.39 -33.42
N ASP A 455 -29.66 8.08 -34.38
CA ASP A 455 -29.69 6.77 -35.06
C ASP A 455 -28.94 6.74 -36.41
N GLY A 456 -28.47 7.90 -36.87
CA GLY A 456 -27.67 8.06 -38.09
C GLY A 456 -28.47 7.83 -39.38
N SER A 457 -29.78 8.03 -39.34
CA SER A 457 -30.68 7.90 -40.50
C SER A 457 -30.49 9.02 -41.53
N GLY A 458 -29.86 10.13 -41.13
CA GLY A 458 -29.69 11.35 -41.92
C GLY A 458 -30.81 12.36 -41.74
N THR A 459 -31.74 12.15 -40.79
CA THR A 459 -32.83 13.10 -40.48
C THR A 459 -33.27 12.94 -39.02
N VAL A 460 -33.35 14.04 -38.27
CA VAL A 460 -33.84 14.04 -36.88
C VAL A 460 -35.34 13.74 -36.85
N GLU A 461 -35.71 12.56 -36.37
CA GLU A 461 -37.08 12.06 -36.34
C GLU A 461 -37.42 11.29 -35.05
N PHE A 462 -38.50 10.52 -35.11
CA PHE A 462 -39.06 9.84 -33.94
C PHE A 462 -38.15 8.77 -33.35
N ASN A 463 -37.29 8.14 -34.16
CA ASN A 463 -36.36 7.14 -33.66
C ASN A 463 -35.26 7.80 -32.80
N ASP A 464 -34.81 9.00 -33.13
CA ASP A 464 -33.86 9.76 -32.30
C ASP A 464 -34.46 10.13 -30.95
N LEU A 465 -35.73 10.56 -30.94
CA LEU A 465 -36.46 10.81 -29.70
C LEU A 465 -36.55 9.56 -28.82
N LEU A 466 -36.77 8.38 -29.42
CA LEU A 466 -36.79 7.11 -28.70
C LEU A 466 -35.42 6.78 -28.11
N THR A 467 -34.36 7.01 -28.88
CA THR A 467 -32.98 6.81 -28.44
C THR A 467 -32.66 7.71 -27.25
N LEU A 468 -32.95 9.02 -27.34
CA LEU A 468 -32.74 9.98 -26.25
C LEU A 468 -33.53 9.58 -24.99
N LEU A 469 -34.83 9.30 -25.12
CA LEU A 469 -35.66 8.93 -23.97
C LEU A 469 -35.24 7.59 -23.34
N SER A 470 -34.64 6.69 -24.11
CA SER A 470 -34.10 5.43 -23.59
C SER A 470 -32.83 5.60 -22.76
N ALA A 471 -32.14 6.73 -22.93
CA ALA A 471 -30.92 7.10 -22.22
C ALA A 471 -31.15 8.16 -21.13
N TYR A 472 -32.39 8.58 -20.87
CA TYR A 472 -32.71 9.69 -19.96
C TYR A 472 -32.20 9.46 -18.53
N GLY A 473 -31.37 10.37 -18.03
CA GLY A 473 -30.74 10.30 -16.71
C GLY A 473 -29.29 10.77 -16.71
N ASP A 474 -28.66 10.70 -15.53
CA ASP A 474 -27.25 11.02 -15.37
C ASP A 474 -26.37 10.02 -16.13
N CYS A 475 -25.26 10.54 -16.65
CA CYS A 475 -24.07 9.80 -16.99
C CYS A 475 -22.97 10.11 -15.97
#